data_AF-A0A962JMF6-F1
#
_entry.id   AF-A0A962JMF6-F1
#
_cell.length_a   1.000
_cell.length_b   1.000
_cell.length_c   1.000
_cell.angle_alpha   90.00
_cell.angle_beta   90.00
_cell.angle_gamma   90.00
#
_symmetry.space_group_name_H-M   'P 1'
#
loop_
_entity.id
_entity.type
_entity.pdbx_description
1 polymer ?
#
loop_
_entity_poly.entity_id
_entity_poly.type
_entity_poly.pdbx_seq_one_letter_code
_entity_poly.pdbx_strand_id
1 'polypeptide(L)'
;VVMMLNLGQHTVNQEKQWMSPQAWLGASALAGILLAEMVYLLSQSHDHQTGYQLVDAKAVGISLFGPYLLVVELASLLLLGALVAAYHLGKHED
;
A
#
# COMPACT_ATOMS: atom_id res chain seq x y z
N VAL A 1 -11.90 8.95 8.83
CA VAL A 1 -11.98 10.29 8.21
C VAL A 1 -13.11 10.45 7.20
N VAL A 2 -13.41 9.47 6.32
CA VAL A 2 -14.43 9.63 5.26
C VAL A 2 -15.81 10.07 5.80
N MET A 3 -16.27 9.51 6.93
CA MET A 3 -17.52 9.92 7.58
C MET A 3 -17.43 11.25 8.36
N MET A 4 -16.24 11.66 8.79
CA MET A 4 -16.03 12.96 9.45
C MET A 4 -16.03 14.11 8.43
N LEU A 5 -15.59 13.86 7.19
CA LEU A 5 -15.53 14.85 6.12
C LEU A 5 -16.88 15.10 5.42
N ASN A 6 -17.80 14.12 5.46
CA ASN A 6 -19.17 14.20 4.94
C ASN A 6 -19.36 15.10 3.70
N LEU A 7 -18.61 14.81 2.62
CA LEU A 7 -18.38 15.70 1.47
C LEU A 7 -19.61 15.99 0.58
N GLY A 8 -20.80 15.48 0.94
CA GLY A 8 -22.08 15.87 0.35
C GLY A 8 -22.26 15.54 -1.14
N GLN A 9 -23.39 15.98 -1.69
CA GLN A 9 -23.83 15.63 -3.05
C GLN A 9 -22.97 16.27 -4.17
N HIS A 10 -22.28 17.37 -3.88
CA HIS A 10 -21.47 18.09 -4.85
C HIS A 10 -20.22 17.30 -5.26
N THR A 11 -19.52 16.69 -4.29
CA THR A 11 -18.37 15.83 -4.55
C THR A 11 -18.77 14.57 -5.32
N VAL A 12 -19.92 13.97 -4.98
CA VAL A 12 -20.45 12.79 -5.69
C VAL A 12 -20.71 13.08 -7.17
N ASN A 13 -21.22 14.27 -7.50
CA ASN A 13 -21.46 14.65 -8.89
C ASN A 13 -20.15 14.88 -9.66
N GLN A 14 -19.13 15.42 -9.00
CA GLN A 14 -17.79 15.61 -9.58
C GLN A 14 -17.08 14.26 -9.83
N GLU A 15 -17.13 13.33 -8.87
CA GLU A 15 -16.58 11.97 -9.04
C GLU A 15 -17.21 11.25 -10.23
N LYS A 16 -18.55 11.35 -10.39
CA LYS A 16 -19.25 10.77 -11.56
C LYS A 16 -18.77 11.35 -12.88
N GLN A 17 -18.45 12.64 -12.92
CA GLN A 17 -17.94 13.28 -14.12
C GLN A 17 -16.49 12.85 -14.42
N TRP A 18 -15.67 12.61 -13.39
CA TRP A 18 -14.29 12.12 -13.53
C TRP A 18 -14.20 10.64 -13.87
N MET A 19 -15.24 9.87 -13.55
CA MET A 19 -15.38 8.45 -13.90
C MET A 19 -15.79 8.22 -15.36
N SER A 20 -15.27 9.04 -16.29
CA SER A 20 -15.51 8.85 -17.72
C SER A 20 -14.77 7.59 -18.22
N PRO A 21 -15.38 6.77 -19.10
CA PRO A 21 -14.77 5.54 -19.61
C PRO A 21 -13.40 5.78 -20.25
N GLN A 22 -13.21 6.94 -20.89
CA GLN A 22 -11.97 7.35 -21.54
C GLN A 22 -10.83 7.58 -20.55
N ALA A 23 -11.12 8.10 -19.35
CA ALA A 23 -10.11 8.30 -18.31
C ALA A 23 -9.64 6.97 -17.69
N TRP A 24 -10.54 6.01 -17.52
CA TRP A 24 -10.20 4.73 -16.87
C TRP A 24 -9.63 3.67 -17.82
N LEU A 25 -9.97 3.73 -19.12
CA LEU A 25 -9.52 2.73 -20.09
C LEU A 25 -7.99 2.66 -20.21
N GLY A 26 -7.32 3.82 -20.28
CA GLY A 26 -5.87 3.88 -20.40
C GLY A 26 -5.15 3.33 -19.16
N ALA A 27 -5.54 3.79 -17.97
CA ALA A 27 -4.98 3.29 -16.70
C ALA A 27 -5.23 1.79 -16.51
N SER A 28 -6.42 1.31 -16.89
CA SER A 28 -6.78 -0.12 -16.81
C SER A 28 -6.00 -0.96 -17.81
N ALA A 29 -5.79 -0.47 -19.03
CA ALA A 29 -4.99 -1.16 -20.03
C ALA A 29 -3.53 -1.31 -19.56
N LEU A 30 -2.93 -0.23 -19.04
CA LEU A 30 -1.58 -0.27 -18.48
C LEU A 30 -1.47 -1.21 -17.27
N ALA A 31 -2.43 -1.16 -16.35
CA ALA A 31 -2.49 -2.08 -15.22
C ALA A 31 -2.66 -3.54 -15.67
N GLY A 32 -3.47 -3.78 -16.71
CA GLY A 32 -3.68 -5.10 -17.30
C GLY A 32 -2.41 -5.64 -17.97
N ILE A 33 -1.65 -4.80 -18.65
CA ILE A 33 -0.34 -5.17 -19.21
C ILE A 33 0.63 -5.56 -18.08
N LEU A 34 0.77 -4.72 -17.05
CA LEU A 34 1.62 -5.02 -15.89
C LEU A 34 1.21 -6.33 -15.20
N LEU A 35 -0.10 -6.58 -15.08
CA LEU A 35 -0.61 -7.82 -14.51
C LEU A 35 -0.28 -9.02 -15.40
N ALA A 36 -0.41 -8.90 -16.72
CA ALA A 36 -0.03 -9.94 -17.66
C ALA A 36 1.47 -10.26 -17.59
N GLU A 37 2.32 -9.23 -17.45
CA GLU A 37 3.76 -9.39 -17.24
C GLU A 37 4.05 -10.10 -15.92
N MET A 38 3.40 -9.71 -14.81
CA MET A 38 3.56 -10.41 -13.53
C MET A 38 3.18 -11.89 -13.64
N VAL A 39 2.04 -12.22 -14.27
CA VAL A 39 1.61 -13.62 -14.47
C VAL A 39 2.61 -14.37 -15.35
N TYR A 40 3.08 -13.76 -16.43
CA TYR A 40 4.06 -14.36 -17.33
C TYR A 40 5.38 -14.68 -16.61
N LEU A 41 5.91 -13.76 -15.81
CA LEU A 41 7.14 -13.97 -15.03
C LEU A 41 6.95 -15.04 -13.94
N LEU A 42 5.82 -15.02 -13.23
CA LEU A 42 5.52 -16.03 -12.21
C LEU A 42 5.37 -17.42 -12.83
N SER A 43 4.76 -17.54 -14.01
CA SER A 43 4.57 -18.83 -14.68
C SER A 43 5.85 -19.50 -15.18
N GLN A 44 6.91 -18.72 -15.40
CA GLN A 44 8.23 -19.22 -15.81
C GLN A 44 9.08 -19.67 -14.62
N SER A 45 8.67 -19.32 -13.40
CA SER A 45 9.40 -19.71 -12.20
C SER A 45 9.23 -21.22 -12.03
N HIS A 46 10.35 -21.95 -12.05
CA HIS A 46 10.32 -23.39 -11.81
C HIS A 46 9.83 -23.62 -10.39
N ASP A 47 8.81 -24.47 -10.24
CA ASP A 47 8.25 -24.84 -8.95
C ASP A 47 9.37 -25.46 -8.09
N HIS A 48 9.91 -24.67 -7.18
CA HIS A 48 10.78 -25.20 -6.14
C HIS A 48 9.83 -25.87 -5.17
N GLN A 49 9.92 -27.20 -5.04
CA GLN A 49 9.20 -27.96 -4.03
C GLN A 49 9.60 -27.48 -2.63
N THR A 50 9.03 -26.37 -2.19
CA THR A 50 9.15 -25.86 -0.84
C THR A 50 8.12 -26.58 0.00
N GLY A 51 8.61 -27.42 0.92
CA GLY A 51 7.75 -28.00 1.94
C GLY A 51 7.07 -26.91 2.77
N TYR A 52 5.87 -27.19 3.27
CA TYR A 52 5.16 -26.30 4.18
C TYR A 52 5.91 -26.21 5.51
N GLN A 53 6.77 -25.20 5.67
CA GLN A 53 7.45 -24.92 6.93
C GLN A 53 6.63 -23.93 7.75
N LEU A 54 6.28 -24.31 8.98
CA LEU A 54 5.60 -23.42 9.91
C LEU A 54 6.60 -22.38 10.42
N VAL A 55 6.30 -21.09 10.19
CA VAL A 55 7.13 -19.97 10.66
C VAL A 55 6.53 -19.42 11.95
N ASP A 56 7.21 -19.66 13.07
CA ASP A 56 6.78 -19.18 14.39
C ASP A 56 7.17 -17.72 14.62
N ALA A 57 6.43 -17.03 15.50
CA ALA A 57 6.67 -15.62 15.85
C ALA A 57 8.09 -15.41 16.42
N LYS A 58 8.64 -16.39 17.16
CA LYS A 58 10.02 -16.32 17.65
C LYS A 58 11.04 -16.25 16.51
N ALA A 59 10.83 -17.04 15.46
CA ALA A 59 11.73 -17.03 14.30
C ALA A 59 11.72 -15.67 13.60
N VAL A 60 10.53 -15.08 13.42
CA VAL A 60 10.39 -13.72 12.87
C VAL A 60 11.07 -12.69 13.78
N GLY A 61 10.88 -12.78 15.10
CA GLY A 61 11.52 -11.88 16.07
C GLY A 61 13.04 -11.92 16.03
N ILE A 62 13.64 -13.11 15.89
CA ILE A 62 15.09 -13.26 15.73
C ILE A 62 15.59 -12.55 14.46
N SER A 63 14.85 -12.64 13.35
CA SER A 63 15.20 -11.91 12.12
C SER A 63 15.01 -10.40 12.27
N LEU A 64 13.90 -9.95 12.84
CA LEU A 64 13.59 -8.52 13.01
C LEU A 64 14.58 -7.80 13.92
N PHE A 65 15.02 -8.43 15.02
CA PHE A 65 15.95 -7.83 15.97
C PHE A 65 17.41 -8.31 15.80
N GLY A 66 17.70 -9.05 14.73
CA GLY A 66 19.05 -9.42 14.31
C GLY A 66 19.42 -8.71 13.02
N PRO A 67 19.35 -9.38 11.85
CA PRO A 67 19.74 -8.78 10.56
C PRO A 67 18.91 -7.56 10.15
N TYR A 68 17.64 -7.48 10.56
CA TYR A 68 16.75 -6.37 10.20
C TYR A 68 16.60 -5.31 11.31
N LEU A 69 17.45 -5.32 12.33
CA LEU A 69 17.35 -4.41 13.48
C LEU A 69 17.24 -2.95 13.03
N LEU A 70 18.11 -2.52 12.11
CA LEU A 70 18.10 -1.16 11.59
C LEU A 70 16.78 -0.79 10.89
N VAL A 71 16.15 -1.75 10.19
CA VAL A 71 14.87 -1.51 9.50
C VAL A 71 13.75 -1.30 10.51
N VAL A 72 13.76 -2.04 11.63
CA VAL A 72 12.79 -1.86 12.73
C VAL A 72 12.94 -0.47 13.35
N GLU A 73 14.17 -0.03 13.60
CA GLU A 73 14.44 1.32 14.12
C GLU A 73 13.96 2.40 13.15
N LEU A 74 14.29 2.27 11.86
CA LEU A 74 13.85 3.20 10.83
C LEU A 74 12.33 3.24 10.68
N ALA A 75 11.63 2.11 10.82
CA ALA A 75 10.17 2.08 10.81
C ALA A 75 9.58 2.86 11.99
N SER A 76 10.21 2.81 13.18
CA SER A 76 9.77 3.59 14.34
C SER A 76 9.95 5.10 14.15
N LEU A 77 11.08 5.50 13.56
CA LEU A 77 11.36 6.90 13.22
C LEU A 77 10.46 7.40 12.09
N LEU A 78 10.16 6.54 11.11
CA LEU A 78 9.22 6.84 10.02
C LEU A 78 7.81 7.08 10.58
N LEU A 79 7.36 6.24 11.52
CA LEU A 79 6.07 6.42 12.18
C LEU A 79 6.03 7.70 13.02
N LEU A 80 7.10 8.02 13.75
CA LEU A 80 7.21 9.28 14.50
C LEU A 80 7.15 10.48 13.55
N GLY A 81 7.92 10.45 12.46
CA GLY A 81 7.90 11.51 11.44
C GLY A 81 6.53 11.67 10.79
N ALA A 82 5.87 10.56 10.45
CA ALA A 82 4.52 10.58 9.89
C ALA A 82 3.50 11.14 10.87
N LEU A 83 3.60 10.82 12.17
CA LEU A 83 2.74 11.38 13.21
C LEU A 83 2.92 12.90 13.30
N VAL A 84 4.16 13.38 13.32
CA VAL A 84 4.47 14.82 13.37
C VAL A 84 3.93 15.52 12.12
N ALA A 85 4.15 14.97 10.92
CA ALA A 85 3.65 15.55 9.68
C ALA A 85 2.11 15.57 9.64
N ALA A 86 1.46 14.48 10.03
CA ALA A 86 0.01 14.39 10.08
C ALA A 86 -0.60 15.37 11.09
N TYR A 87 0.04 15.56 12.26
CA TYR A 87 -0.39 16.57 13.24
C TYR A 87 -0.28 17.98 12.67
N HIS A 88 0.85 18.35 12.07
CA HIS A 88 1.04 19.69 11.51
C HIS A 88 0.07 19.96 10.36
N LEU A 89 -0.19 18.98 9.48
CA LEU A 89 -1.10 19.15 8.35
C LEU A 89 -2.58 19.13 8.77
N GLY A 90 -2.93 18.34 9.78
CA GLY A 90 -4.30 18.24 10.28
C GLY A 90 -4.67 19.32 11.31
N LYS A 91 -3.71 20.07 11.83
CA LYS A 91 -3.96 21.18 12.75
C LYS A 91 -4.50 22.37 11.94
N HIS A 92 -5.72 22.80 12.24
CA HIS A 92 -6.20 24.08 11.77
C HIS A 92 -5.40 25.21 12.45
N GLU A 93 -4.81 26.11 11.65
CA GLU A 93 -4.33 27.39 12.16
C GLU A 93 -5.56 28.24 12.48
N ASP A 94 -5.87 28.34 13.78
CA ASP A 94 -6.65 29.46 14.31
C ASP A 94 -5.75 30.72 14.37
#